data_AF-A0A965AVA5-F1
#
_entry.id   AF-A0A965AVA5-F1
#
_cell.length_a   1.000
_cell.length_b   1.000
_cell.length_c   1.000
_cell.angle_alpha   90.00
_cell.angle_beta   90.00
_cell.angle_gamma   90.00
#
_symmetry.space_group_name_H-M   'P 1'
#
loop_
_entity.id
_entity.type
_entity.pdbx_description
1 polymer ?
#
loop_
_entity_poly.entity_id
_entity_poly.type
_entity_poly.pdbx_seq_one_letter_code
_entity_poly.pdbx_strand_id
1 'polypeptide(L)'
;PLDGISLVPVLKDPTARLRDHAYHVYPKRKLGRAIRTQRYRLVEWRPIGGPAQTAEYELYDYQDDLLERENVAASRPQVVAKLKAILEGYPQPVRR
;
A
#
# COMPACT_ATOMS: atom_id res chain seq x y z
N PRO A 1 14.63 14.69 6.99
CA PRO A 1 14.92 13.43 6.27
C PRO A 1 14.29 13.46 4.88
N LEU A 2 14.92 12.82 3.89
CA LEU A 2 14.33 12.62 2.56
C LEU A 2 13.70 11.22 2.52
N ASP A 3 12.42 11.14 2.12
CA ASP A 3 11.68 9.87 2.04
C ASP A 3 12.04 9.04 0.80
N GLY A 4 12.71 9.65 -0.19
CA GLY A 4 13.10 9.01 -1.45
C GLY A 4 14.45 8.30 -1.40
N ILE A 5 14.70 7.45 -2.40
CA ILE A 5 15.98 6.78 -2.65
C ILE A 5 16.42 7.15 -4.08
N SER A 6 17.72 7.35 -4.28
CA SER A 6 18.29 7.63 -5.61
C SER A 6 17.98 6.52 -6.62
N LEU A 7 17.53 6.89 -7.82
CA LEU A 7 17.26 5.95 -8.92
C LEU A 7 18.50 5.64 -9.78
N VAL A 8 19.64 6.27 -9.51
CA VAL A 8 20.89 6.05 -10.27
C VAL A 8 21.27 4.56 -10.41
N PRO A 9 21.12 3.69 -9.38
CA PRO A 9 21.41 2.27 -9.55
C PRO A 9 20.53 1.61 -10.63
N VAL A 10 19.25 1.97 -10.73
CA VAL A 10 18.32 1.44 -11.73
C VAL A 10 18.65 1.92 -13.15
N LEU A 11 19.17 3.15 -13.28
CA LEU A 11 19.64 3.67 -14.57
C LEU A 11 20.88 2.93 -15.09
N LYS A 12 21.71 2.39 -14.18
CA LYS A 12 22.90 1.61 -14.53
C LYS A 12 22.60 0.12 -14.72
N ASP A 13 21.63 -0.41 -13.99
CA ASP A 13 21.18 -1.79 -14.05
C ASP A 13 19.65 -1.87 -13.95
N PRO A 14 18.92 -2.19 -15.05
CA PRO A 14 17.46 -2.26 -15.04
C PRO A 14 16.90 -3.40 -14.17
N THR A 15 17.75 -4.35 -13.76
CA THR A 15 17.37 -5.44 -12.85
C THR A 15 17.46 -5.03 -11.38
N ALA A 16 18.12 -3.91 -11.07
CA ALA A 16 18.22 -3.40 -9.70
C ALA A 16 16.83 -3.12 -9.10
N ARG A 17 16.68 -3.42 -7.80
CA ARG A 17 15.46 -3.17 -7.02
C ARG A 17 15.82 -2.34 -5.79
N LEU A 18 15.17 -1.20 -5.64
CA LEU A 18 15.46 -0.24 -4.55
C LEU A 18 14.50 -0.38 -3.38
N ARG A 19 13.26 -0.81 -3.65
CA ARG A 19 12.21 -1.09 -2.67
C ARG A 19 11.41 -2.28 -3.16
N ASP A 20 10.84 -3.01 -2.22
CA ASP A 20 9.91 -4.12 -2.44
C ASP A 20 8.47 -3.63 -2.66
N HIS A 21 8.17 -2.36 -2.38
CA HIS A 21 6.86 -1.75 -2.58
C HIS A 21 6.90 -0.24 -2.82
N ALA A 22 5.81 0.27 -3.38
CA ALA A 22 5.46 1.68 -3.42
C ALA A 22 4.30 1.96 -2.45
N TYR A 23 4.19 3.20 -1.96
CA TYR A 23 3.11 3.63 -1.09
C TYR A 23 2.54 4.98 -1.54
N HIS A 24 1.27 5.22 -1.25
CA HIS A 24 0.65 6.52 -1.44
C HIS A 24 -0.50 6.73 -0.46
N VAL A 25 -0.91 8.00 -0.31
CA VAL A 25 -2.07 8.39 0.49
C VAL A 25 -3.03 9.21 -0.39
N TYR A 26 -4.32 8.99 -0.23
CA TYR A 26 -5.37 9.70 -0.94
C TYR A 26 -6.48 10.15 0.02
N PRO A 27 -6.57 11.46 0.34
CA PRO A 27 -7.65 11.97 1.16
C PRO A 27 -8.93 12.11 0.34
N LYS A 28 -9.99 11.40 0.76
CA LYS A 28 -11.36 11.57 0.27
C LYS A 28 -12.29 11.76 1.48
N ARG A 29 -13.53 11.25 1.42
CA ARG A 29 -14.43 11.16 2.61
C ARG A 29 -13.80 10.35 3.75
N LYS A 30 -12.96 9.37 3.40
CA LYS A 30 -12.05 8.62 4.27
C LYS A 30 -10.63 8.82 3.76
N LEU A 31 -9.64 8.55 4.61
CA LEU A 31 -8.25 8.50 4.21
C LEU A 31 -7.93 7.12 3.65
N GLY A 32 -7.55 7.07 2.37
CA GLY A 32 -7.03 5.87 1.72
C GLY A 32 -5.51 5.82 1.85
N ARG A 33 -4.97 4.81 2.50
CA ARG A 33 -3.52 4.53 2.57
C ARG A 33 -3.26 3.25 1.80
N ALA A 34 -2.30 3.25 0.88
CA ALA A 34 -2.08 2.07 0.04
C ALA A 34 -0.61 1.66 -0.03
N ILE A 35 -0.42 0.35 -0.13
CA ILE A 35 0.85 -0.32 -0.43
C ILE A 35 0.67 -1.14 -1.70
N ARG A 36 1.60 -0.98 -2.64
CA ARG A 36 1.66 -1.78 -3.87
C ARG A 36 2.99 -2.50 -3.94
N THR A 37 2.93 -3.83 -3.91
CA THR A 37 4.05 -4.73 -4.21
C THR A 37 4.03 -5.12 -5.68
N GLN A 38 4.93 -6.00 -6.10
CA GLN A 38 4.92 -6.55 -7.46
C GLN A 38 3.62 -7.29 -7.81
N ARG A 39 3.00 -7.98 -6.84
CA ARG A 39 1.80 -8.80 -7.07
C ARG A 39 0.53 -8.19 -6.50
N TYR A 40 0.60 -7.64 -5.30
CA TYR A 40 -0.60 -7.21 -4.58
C TYR A 40 -0.62 -5.71 -4.35
N ARG A 41 -1.82 -5.13 -4.38
CA ARG A 41 -2.10 -3.80 -3.84
C ARG A 41 -3.09 -3.90 -2.69
N LEU A 42 -2.71 -3.39 -1.53
CA LEU A 42 -3.59 -3.20 -0.38
C LEU A 42 -3.99 -1.72 -0.33
N VAL A 43 -5.28 -1.45 -0.10
CA VAL A 43 -5.78 -0.14 0.30
C VAL A 43 -6.48 -0.26 1.65
N GLU A 44 -6.08 0.59 2.58
CA GLU A 44 -6.71 0.78 3.87
C GLU A 44 -7.52 2.07 3.86
N TRP A 45 -8.82 1.97 4.10
CA TRP A 45 -9.72 3.10 4.25
C TRP A 45 -10.09 3.32 5.71
N ARG A 46 -9.73 4.48 6.24
CA ARG A 46 -10.06 4.87 7.63
C ARG A 46 -10.63 6.29 7.70
N PRO A 47 -11.54 6.61 8.63
CA PRO A 47 -11.88 8.01 8.91
C PRO A 47 -10.63 8.83 9.24
N ILE A 48 -10.59 10.11 8.84
CA ILE A 48 -9.42 10.96 9.08
C ILE A 48 -9.28 11.23 10.59
N GLY A 49 -8.25 10.65 11.21
CA GLY A 49 -8.07 10.68 12.67
C GLY A 49 -8.90 9.63 13.42
N GLY A 50 -9.54 8.71 12.70
CA GLY A 50 -10.30 7.60 13.27
C GLY A 50 -9.41 6.46 13.75
N PRO A 51 -9.94 5.61 14.65
CA PRO A 51 -9.20 4.48 15.21
C PRO A 51 -8.94 3.40 14.15
N ALA A 52 -7.80 2.70 14.29
CA ALA A 52 -7.35 1.67 13.35
C ALA A 52 -8.36 0.51 13.17
N GLN A 53 -9.20 0.25 14.18
CA GLN A 53 -10.20 -0.84 14.15
C GLN A 53 -11.36 -0.55 13.18
N THR A 54 -11.54 0.70 12.75
CA THR A 54 -12.59 1.10 11.79
C THR A 54 -12.13 0.96 10.33
N ALA A 55 -10.99 0.32 10.11
CA ALA A 55 -10.40 0.17 8.79
C ALA A 55 -11.19 -0.80 7.92
N GLU A 56 -11.54 -0.35 6.72
CA GLU A 56 -11.95 -1.22 5.63
C GLU A 56 -10.73 -1.51 4.75
N TYR A 57 -10.61 -2.76 4.29
CA TYR A 57 -9.50 -3.22 3.49
C TYR A 57 -9.95 -3.64 2.10
N GLU A 58 -9.23 -3.16 1.10
CA GLU A 58 -9.29 -3.66 -0.27
C GLU A 58 -7.96 -4.33 -0.62
N LEU A 59 -8.03 -5.48 -1.26
CA LEU A 59 -6.86 -6.20 -1.76
C LEU A 59 -7.09 -6.58 -3.21
N TYR A 60 -6.14 -6.24 -4.07
CA TYR A 60 -6.14 -6.58 -5.50
C TYR A 60 -4.91 -7.40 -5.85
N ASP A 61 -5.09 -8.48 -6.62
CA ASP A 61 -4.02 -9.37 -7.09
C ASP A 61 -3.73 -9.14 -8.57
N TYR A 62 -2.63 -8.47 -8.88
CA TYR A 62 -2.19 -8.17 -10.24
C TYR A 62 -1.67 -9.38 -11.02
N GLN A 63 -1.44 -10.51 -10.37
CA GLN A 63 -1.10 -11.74 -11.10
C GLN A 63 -2.34 -12.32 -11.78
N ASP A 64 -3.49 -12.28 -11.09
CA ASP A 64 -4.74 -12.88 -11.57
C ASP A 64 -5.64 -11.83 -12.25
N ASP A 65 -5.55 -10.56 -11.85
CA ASP A 65 -6.35 -9.45 -12.37
C ASP A 65 -5.56 -8.13 -12.40
N LEU A 66 -5.09 -7.77 -13.60
CA LEU A 66 -4.35 -6.53 -13.83
C LEU A 66 -5.20 -5.25 -13.72
N LEU A 67 -6.54 -5.38 -13.73
CA LEU A 67 -7.46 -4.26 -13.81
C LEU A 67 -8.17 -3.95 -12.48
N GLU A 68 -7.80 -4.62 -11.39
CA GLU A 68 -8.33 -4.35 -10.04
C GLU A 68 -9.87 -4.41 -9.97
N ARG A 69 -10.49 -5.36 -10.68
CA ARG A 69 -11.95 -5.51 -10.80
C ARG A 69 -12.56 -6.14 -9.56
N GLU A 70 -11.82 -7.01 -8.88
CA GLU A 70 -12.33 -7.77 -7.73
C GLU A 70 -11.52 -7.51 -6.46
N ASN A 71 -12.21 -7.18 -5.37
CA ASN A 71 -11.62 -7.10 -4.04
C ASN A 71 -11.53 -8.50 -3.41
N VAL A 72 -10.31 -9.02 -3.30
CA VAL A 72 -10.01 -10.36 -2.76
C VAL A 72 -9.57 -10.33 -1.28
N ALA A 73 -9.83 -9.24 -0.55
CA ALA A 73 -9.40 -9.10 0.84
C ALA A 73 -10.00 -10.17 1.77
N ALA A 74 -11.28 -10.49 1.58
CA ALA A 74 -11.99 -11.49 2.38
C ALA A 74 -11.47 -12.92 2.14
N SER A 75 -11.07 -13.24 0.90
CA SER A 75 -10.56 -14.57 0.54
C SER A 75 -9.08 -14.77 0.86
N ARG A 76 -8.31 -13.69 1.04
CA ARG A 76 -6.86 -13.75 1.30
C ARG A 76 -6.43 -12.97 2.56
N PRO A 77 -6.97 -13.31 3.75
CA PRO A 77 -6.70 -12.55 4.98
C PRO A 77 -5.22 -12.55 5.40
N GLN A 78 -4.47 -13.62 5.07
CA GLN A 78 -3.03 -13.69 5.37
C GLN A 78 -2.22 -12.66 4.57
N VAL A 79 -2.61 -12.39 3.31
CA VAL A 79 -1.96 -11.37 2.48
C VAL A 79 -2.28 -9.97 3.01
N VAL A 80 -3.53 -9.75 3.41
CA VAL A 80 -3.95 -8.49 4.06
C VAL A 80 -3.10 -8.23 5.30
N ALA A 81 -2.95 -9.22 6.19
CA ALA A 81 -2.15 -9.07 7.41
C ALA A 81 -0.68 -8.72 7.11
N LYS A 82 -0.06 -9.39 6.13
CA LYS A 82 1.32 -9.11 5.72
C LYS A 82 1.51 -7.69 5.20
N LEU A 83 0.63 -7.24 4.29
CA LEU A 83 0.74 -5.90 3.70
C LEU A 83 0.34 -4.81 4.69
N LYS A 84 -0.60 -5.09 5.59
CA LYS A 84 -0.94 -4.20 6.71
C LYS A 84 0.27 -3.95 7.61
N ALA A 85 1.05 -4.98 7.92
CA ALA A 85 2.26 -4.81 8.73
C ALA A 85 3.28 -3.88 8.06
N ILE A 86 3.46 -3.96 6.73
CA ILE A 86 4.30 -3.01 5.98
C ILE A 86 3.74 -1.59 6.10
N LEU A 87 2.42 -1.43 5.92
CA LEU A 87 1.75 -0.13 6.01
C LEU A 87 1.87 0.50 7.41
N GLU A 88 1.87 -0.30 8.46
CA GLU A 88 2.04 0.15 9.86
C GLU A 88 3.47 0.60 10.17
N GLY A 89 4.45 0.19 9.36
CA GLY A 89 5.83 0.69 9.46
C GLY A 89 6.00 2.14 8.99
N TYR A 90 5.04 2.70 8.26
CA TYR A 90 5.07 4.09 7.82
C TYR A 90 4.50 5.05 8.87
N PRO A 91 5.00 6.29 8.94
CA PRO A 91 4.47 7.32 9.82
C PRO A 91 2.96 7.50 9.65
N GLN A 92 2.29 7.81 10.76
CA GLN A 92 0.88 8.13 10.72
C GLN A 92 0.65 9.46 9.99
N PRO A 93 -0.44 9.58 9.21
CA PRO A 93 -0.82 10.82 8.57
C PRO A 93 -1.03 11.93 9.61
N VAL A 94 -0.34 13.06 9.42
CA VAL A 94 -0.46 14.22 10.30
C VAL A 94 -1.51 15.18 9.70
N ARG A 95 -2.40 15.74 10.53
CA ARG A 95 -3.27 16.84 10.09
C ARG A 95 -2.38 18.07 9.85
N ARG A 96 -2.52 18.67 8.67
CA ARG A 96 -1.95 20.00 8.39
C ARG A 96 -2.82 21.09 8.99
#